data_AF-A0A7V8RL97-F1
#
_entry.id   AF-A0A7V8RL97-F1
#
_cell.length_a   1.000
_cell.length_b   1.000
_cell.length_c   1.000
_cell.angle_alpha   90.00
_cell.angle_beta   90.00
_cell.angle_gamma   90.00
#
_symmetry.space_group_name_H-M   'P 1'
#
loop_
_entity.id
_entity.type
_entity.pdbx_description
1 polymer ?
#
loop_
_entity_poly.entity_id
_entity_poly.type
_entity_poly.pdbx_seq_one_letter_code
_entity_poly.pdbx_strand_id
1 'polypeptide(L)' 'MTESEFLAFVIGICNLDYPSDETHIGAILEFKRTSEHPAGSDLIYYPDDGKDCPKEIVSKVKNWRAANGKPGFKQP' A
#
# COMPACT_ATOMS: atom_id res chain seq x y z
N MET A 1 4.58 -10.75 4.11
CA MET A 1 3.87 -9.86 5.02
C MET A 1 2.48 -10.41 5.27
N THR A 2 2.02 -10.34 6.51
CA THR A 2 0.61 -10.50 6.86
C THR A 2 -0.18 -9.25 6.40
N GLU A 3 -1.50 -9.33 6.39
CA GLU A 3 -2.35 -8.19 6.04
C GLU A 3 -2.21 -7.05 7.06
N SER A 4 -2.07 -7.39 8.35
CA SER A 4 -1.87 -6.41 9.43
C SER A 4 -0.54 -5.68 9.32
N GLU A 5 0.54 -6.38 8.96
CA GLU A 5 1.85 -5.76 8.70
C GLU A 5 1.78 -4.79 7.51
N PHE A 6 1.12 -5.19 6.43
CA PHE A 6 0.96 -4.33 5.26
C PHE A 6 0.07 -3.12 5.56
N LEU A 7 -1.00 -3.30 6.34
CA LEU A 7 -1.84 -2.19 6.79
C LEU A 7 -1.05 -1.20 7.65
N ALA A 8 -0.27 -1.67 8.61
CA ALA A 8 0.58 -0.80 9.43
C ALA A 8 1.58 -0.02 8.57
N PHE A 9 2.15 -0.66 7.56
CA PHE A 9 3.04 -0.02 6.59
C PHE A 9 2.32 1.09 5.78
N VAL A 10 1.13 0.81 5.23
CA VAL A 10 0.34 1.82 4.50
C VAL A 10 -0.07 3.00 5.41
N ILE A 11 -0.44 2.73 6.66
CA ILE A 11 -0.74 3.77 7.66
C ILE A 11 0.47 4.69 7.86
N GLY A 12 1.67 4.13 7.98
CA GLY A 12 2.90 4.92 8.11
C GLY A 12 3.10 5.87 6.93
N ILE A 13 2.88 5.40 5.69
CA ILE A 13 2.96 6.23 4.49
C ILE A 13 1.91 7.35 4.52
N CYS A 14 0.64 7.03 4.77
CA CYS A 14 -0.43 8.05 4.80
C CYS A 14 -0.24 9.10 5.89
N ASN A 15 0.39 8.75 7.02
CA ASN A 15 0.62 9.66 8.14
C ASN A 15 1.97 10.40 8.07
N LEU A 16 2.78 10.19 7.02
CA LEU A 16 4.14 10.71 6.93
C LEU A 16 5.01 10.32 8.15
N ASP A 17 4.80 9.12 8.69
CA ASP A 17 5.47 8.63 9.90
C ASP A 17 6.85 8.06 9.58
N TYR A 18 7.74 8.93 9.09
CA TYR A 18 9.11 8.60 8.71
C TYR A 18 10.09 9.70 9.17
N PRO A 19 11.31 9.33 9.59
CA PRO A 19 12.28 10.31 10.11
C PRO A 19 12.76 11.35 9.09
N SER A 20 12.61 11.11 7.79
CA SER A 20 13.05 11.99 6.71
C SER A 20 12.27 11.77 5.41
N ASP A 21 12.28 12.76 4.52
CA ASP A 21 11.72 12.62 3.17
C ASP A 21 12.34 11.45 2.40
N GLU A 22 13.64 11.20 2.56
CA GLU A 22 14.32 10.06 1.91
C GLU A 22 13.74 8.72 2.37
N THR A 23 13.54 8.54 3.68
CA THR A 23 12.95 7.32 4.23
C THR A 23 11.48 7.16 3.86
N HIS A 24 10.74 8.27 3.76
CA HIS A 24 9.37 8.28 3.26
C HIS A 24 9.29 7.89 1.78
N ILE A 25 10.16 8.46 0.93
CA ILE A 25 10.28 8.09 -0.49
C ILE A 25 10.62 6.60 -0.62
N GLY A 26 11.55 6.09 0.19
CA GLY A 26 11.87 4.67 0.26
C GLY A 26 10.66 3.79 0.54
N ALA A 27 9.79 4.21 1.46
CA ALA A 27 8.54 3.51 1.76
C ALA A 27 7.55 3.54 0.59
N ILE A 28 7.41 4.67 -0.12
CA ILE A 28 6.56 4.74 -1.31
C ILE A 28 7.06 3.79 -2.40
N LEU A 29 8.38 3.72 -2.62
CA LEU A 29 8.99 2.80 -3.59
C LEU A 29 8.78 1.34 -3.20
N GLU A 30 8.92 1.02 -1.92
CA GLU A 30 8.64 -0.32 -1.38
C GLU A 30 7.16 -0.69 -1.50
N PHE A 31 6.24 0.26 -1.30
CA PHE A 31 4.81 0.06 -1.57
C PHE A 31 4.53 -0.28 -3.03
N LYS A 32 5.14 0.45 -3.99
CA LYS A 32 5.01 0.14 -5.42
C LYS A 32 5.53 -1.26 -5.74
N ARG A 33 6.70 -1.62 -5.19
CA ARG A 33 7.33 -2.94 -5.39
C ARG A 33 6.49 -4.08 -4.83
N THR A 34 5.91 -3.91 -3.66
CA THR A 34 5.16 -4.97 -2.95
C THR A 34 3.71 -5.09 -3.41
N SER A 35 3.05 -3.97 -3.70
CA SER A 35 1.69 -3.99 -4.25
C SER A 35 1.66 -4.61 -5.65
N GLU A 36 2.68 -4.32 -6.47
CA GLU A 36 2.74 -4.63 -7.92
C GLU A 36 1.58 -4.02 -8.72
N HIS A 37 0.77 -3.16 -8.09
CA HIS A 37 -0.40 -2.56 -8.71
C HIS A 37 0.04 -1.53 -9.75
N PRO A 38 -0.57 -1.50 -10.95
CA PRO A 38 -0.16 -0.59 -12.03
C PRO A 38 -0.27 0.88 -11.65
N ALA A 39 -1.28 1.24 -10.85
CA ALA A 39 -1.42 2.61 -10.33
C ALA A 39 -0.33 3.00 -9.31
N GLY A 40 0.40 2.02 -8.73
CA GLY A 40 1.49 2.30 -7.80
C GLY A 40 1.11 3.28 -6.68
N SER A 41 1.91 4.33 -6.50
CA SER A 41 1.70 5.38 -5.50
C SER A 41 0.44 6.21 -5.73
N ASP A 42 -0.18 6.16 -6.91
CA ASP A 42 -1.42 6.90 -7.18
C ASP A 42 -2.57 6.38 -6.32
N LEU A 43 -2.51 5.10 -5.90
CA LEU A 43 -3.43 4.57 -4.89
C LEU A 43 -3.39 5.32 -3.56
N ILE A 44 -2.30 6.03 -3.26
CA ILE A 44 -2.10 6.78 -2.01
C ILE A 44 -2.43 8.26 -2.22
N TYR A 45 -2.00 8.85 -3.33
CA TYR A 45 -2.08 10.31 -3.55
C TYR A 45 -3.30 10.75 -4.38
N TYR A 46 -3.87 9.87 -5.18
CA TYR A 46 -4.97 10.16 -6.10
C TYR A 46 -6.08 9.11 -5.98
N PRO A 47 -6.75 9.02 -4.83
CA PRO A 47 -7.84 8.07 -4.64
C PRO A 47 -9.04 8.41 -5.54
N ASP A 48 -9.66 7.38 -6.12
CA ASP A 48 -10.76 7.52 -7.08
C ASP A 48 -11.93 8.37 -6.54
N ASP A 49 -12.25 8.22 -5.24
CA ASP A 49 -13.37 8.91 -4.58
C ASP A 49 -12.92 10.04 -3.62
N GLY A 50 -11.70 10.55 -3.81
CA GLY A 50 -11.20 11.75 -3.12
C GLY A 50 -10.66 11.53 -1.70
N LYS A 51 -10.91 10.40 -1.05
CA LYS A 51 -10.22 9.95 0.19
C LYS A 51 -10.30 8.42 0.35
N ASP A 52 -9.30 7.68 -0.12
CA ASP A 52 -9.15 6.28 0.32
C ASP A 52 -8.46 6.27 1.69
N CYS A 53 -9.06 5.61 2.67
CA CYS A 53 -8.39 5.29 3.92
C CYS A 53 -7.33 4.19 3.70
N PRO A 54 -6.31 4.07 4.58
CA PRO A 54 -5.30 3.02 4.47
C PRO A 54 -5.87 1.60 4.29
N LYS A 55 -7.04 1.31 4.87
CA LYS A 55 -7.73 0.02 4.72
C LYS A 55 -8.28 -0.20 3.31
N GLU A 56 -8.80 0.84 2.65
CA GLU A 56 -9.28 0.76 1.27
C GLU A 56 -8.13 0.53 0.31
N ILE A 57 -6.99 1.21 0.51
CA ILE A 57 -5.76 0.98 -0.24
C ILE A 57 -5.31 -0.49 -0.13
N VAL A 58 -5.27 -1.04 1.09
CA VAL A 58 -4.94 -2.45 1.32
C VAL A 58 -5.91 -3.39 0.60
N SER A 59 -7.21 -3.08 0.65
CA SER A 59 -8.25 -3.87 -0.04
C SER A 59 -8.08 -3.83 -1.56
N LYS A 60 -7.82 -2.65 -2.15
CA LYS A 60 -7.55 -2.49 -3.59
C LYS A 60 -6.33 -3.32 -4.02
N VAL A 61 -5.23 -3.24 -3.27
CA VAL A 61 -4.03 -4.04 -3.52
C VAL A 61 -4.34 -5.54 -3.43
N LYS A 62 -5.03 -5.97 -2.37
CA LYS A 62 -5.40 -7.37 -2.15
C LYS A 62 -6.26 -7.93 -3.29
N ASN A 63 -7.31 -7.21 -3.66
CA ASN A 63 -8.25 -7.62 -4.71
C ASN A 63 -7.57 -7.68 -6.08
N TRP A 64 -6.76 -6.66 -6.41
CA TRP A 64 -6.04 -6.65 -7.67
C TRP A 64 -5.02 -7.79 -7.76
N ARG A 65 -4.24 -8.03 -6.71
CA ARG A 65 -3.26 -9.13 -6.67
C ARG A 65 -3.95 -10.49 -6.85
N ALA A 66 -5.06 -10.71 -6.16
CA ALA A 66 -5.86 -11.92 -6.30
C ALA A 66 -6.40 -12.09 -7.74
N ALA A 67 -6.94 -11.04 -8.34
CA ALA A 67 -7.44 -11.06 -9.72
C ALA A 67 -6.34 -11.31 -10.77
N ASN A 68 -5.08 -11.03 -10.45
CA ASN A 68 -3.93 -11.20 -11.33
C ASN A 68 -3.05 -12.42 -10.98
N GLY A 69 -3.59 -13.37 -10.20
CA GLY A 69 -2.88 -14.61 -9.85
C GLY A 69 -1.62 -14.41 -9.02
N LYS A 70 -1.49 -13.28 -8.33
CA LYS A 70 -0.35 -12.98 -7.45
C LYS A 70 -0.57 -13.59 -6.07
N PRO A 71 0.51 -13.99 -5.36
CA PRO A 71 0.40 -14.46 -3.99
C PRO A 71 -0.26 -13.41 -3.09
N GLY A 72 -1.21 -13.86 -2.26
CA GLY A 72 -1.86 -13.04 -1.23
C GLY A 72 -0.98 -12.83 0.00
N PHE A 73 -1.55 -12.19 1.03
CA PHE A 73 -0.88 -12.02 2.31
C PHE A 73 -0.67 -13.36 3.03
N LYS A 74 0.39 -13.41 3.84
CA LYS A 74 0.62 -14.54 4.75
C LYS A 74 -0.52 -14.61 5.77
N GLN A 75 -0.92 -15.83 6.14
CA GLN A 75 -1.77 -16.03 7.31
C GLN A 75 -1.00 -15.66 8.58
N PRO A 76 -1.68 -15.22 9.65
CA PRO A 76 -1.08 -14.96 10.95
C PRO A 76 -0.31 -16.17 11.51
#